data_AF-A0A327K083-F1
#
_entry.id   AF-A0A327K083-F1
#
_cell.length_a   1.000
_cell.length_b   1.000
_cell.length_c   1.000
_cell.angle_alpha   90.00
_cell.angle_beta   90.00
_cell.angle_gamma   90.00
#
_symmetry.space_group_name_H-M   'P 1'
#
loop_
_entity.id
_entity.type
_entity.pdbx_description
1 polymer ?
#
loop_
_entity_poly.entity_id
_entity_poly.type
_entity_poly.pdbx_seq_one_letter_code
_entity_poly.pdbx_strand_id
1 'polypeptide(L)' 'LSAFVVLAHMAIKSYDLVIALTNGGPGRATELPATFMYSYTFTRSQMAIGAASAVVMLMMVASIIVPYLYSELSTEREQ' A
#
# COMPACT_ATOMS: atom_id res chain seq x y z
N LEU A 1 -6.17 -4.84 -18.92
CA LEU A 1 -5.93 -3.60 -18.13
C LEU A 1 -6.35 -3.81 -16.67
N SER A 2 -7.60 -4.23 -16.42
CA SER A 2 -8.12 -4.58 -15.08
C SER A 2 -7.25 -5.56 -14.28
N ALA A 3 -6.75 -6.64 -14.90
CA ALA A 3 -5.86 -7.60 -14.23
C ALA A 3 -4.57 -6.97 -13.67
N PHE A 4 -3.95 -6.04 -14.42
CA PHE A 4 -2.74 -5.32 -13.98
C PHE A 4 -3.02 -4.45 -12.74
N VAL A 5 -4.19 -3.80 -12.71
CA VAL A 5 -4.60 -2.94 -11.58
C VAL A 5 -4.93 -3.76 -10.34
N VAL A 6 -5.63 -4.89 -10.50
CA VAL A 6 -5.91 -5.83 -9.39
C VAL A 6 -4.60 -6.38 -8.82
N LEU A 7 -3.66 -6.78 -9.68
CA LEU A 7 -2.32 -7.23 -9.28
C LEU A 7 -1.54 -6.12 -8.56
N ALA A 8 -1.57 -4.88 -9.06
CA ALA A 8 -0.92 -3.74 -8.42
C ALA A 8 -1.52 -3.44 -7.04
N HIS A 9 -2.84 -3.52 -6.88
CA HIS A 9 -3.50 -3.32 -5.60
C HIS A 9 -3.20 -4.44 -4.59
N MET A 10 -3.19 -5.70 -5.05
CA MET A 10 -2.79 -6.85 -4.22
C MET A 10 -1.32 -6.79 -3.79
N ALA A 11 -0.43 -6.31 -4.67
CA ALA A 11 0.99 -6.14 -4.35
C ALA A 11 1.23 -5.16 -3.19
N ILE A 12 0.44 -4.08 -3.11
CA ILE A 12 0.51 -3.11 -2.01
C ILE A 12 0.12 -3.74 -0.67
N LYS A 13 -0.81 -4.70 -0.70
CA LYS A 13 -1.25 -5.46 0.49
C LYS A 13 -0.34 -6.65 0.83
N SER A 14 0.74 -6.89 0.08
CA SER A 14 1.68 -8.01 0.30
C SER A 14 2.57 -7.89 1.55
N TYR A 15 2.23 -6.97 2.45
CA TYR A 15 2.83 -6.83 3.78
C TYR A 15 2.97 -8.17 4.52
N ASP A 16 1.90 -8.96 4.57
CA ASP A 16 1.91 -10.26 5.28
C ASP A 16 2.88 -11.25 4.65
N LEU A 17 2.99 -11.28 3.31
CA LEU A 17 3.89 -12.20 2.61
C LEU A 17 5.36 -11.85 2.84
N VAL A 18 5.71 -10.56 2.75
CA VAL A 18 7.08 -10.08 2.99
C VAL A 18 7.51 -10.35 4.42
N ILE A 19 6.63 -10.11 5.40
CA ILE A 19 6.94 -10.37 6.80
C ILE A 19 7.10 -11.87 7.05
N ALA A 20 6.26 -12.71 6.47
CA ALA A 20 6.33 -14.16 6.62
C ALA A 20 7.62 -14.77 6.04
N LEU A 21 8.14 -14.23 4.93
CA LEU A 21 9.27 -14.81 4.20
C LEU A 21 10.63 -14.21 4.57
N THR A 22 10.72 -12.89 4.76
CA THR A 22 12.00 -12.20 4.94
C THR A 22 12.03 -11.31 6.17
N ASN A 23 10.88 -11.09 6.81
CA ASN A 23 10.74 -10.14 7.91
C ASN A 23 11.31 -8.74 7.59
N GLY A 24 11.32 -8.35 6.30
CA GLY A 24 11.90 -7.09 5.83
C GLY A 24 13.42 -7.12 5.54
N GLY A 25 14.08 -8.28 5.51
CA GLY A 25 15.53 -8.43 5.32
C GLY A 25 16.00 -8.80 3.90
N PRO A 26 17.33 -8.78 3.63
CA PRO A 26 18.42 -8.29 4.47
C PRO A 26 18.59 -6.76 4.35
N GLY A 27 18.78 -6.06 5.48
CA GLY A 27 19.09 -4.63 5.48
C GLY A 27 17.99 -3.71 4.95
N ARG A 28 16.71 -4.02 5.15
CA ARG A 28 15.53 -3.26 4.66
C ARG A 28 15.25 -3.40 3.16
N ALA A 29 15.88 -4.36 2.47
CA ALA A 29 15.76 -4.51 1.01
C ALA A 29 14.35 -4.86 0.50
N THR A 30 13.53 -5.51 1.34
CA THR A 30 12.16 -5.91 0.97
C THR A 30 11.09 -5.09 1.68
N GLU A 31 11.44 -3.95 2.25
CA GLU A 31 10.46 -3.17 3.01
C GLU A 31 9.41 -2.51 2.12
N LEU A 32 8.18 -2.60 2.58
CA LEU A 32 7.02 -1.95 2.00
C LEU A 32 6.59 -0.77 2.88
N PRO A 33 5.86 0.23 2.35
CA PRO A 33 5.29 1.31 3.17
C PRO A 33 4.53 0.79 4.41
N ALA A 34 3.86 -0.37 4.29
CA ALA A 34 3.19 -1.06 5.39
C ALA A 34 4.14 -1.53 6.52
N THR A 35 5.35 -1.99 6.18
CA THR A 35 6.36 -2.38 7.17
C THR A 35 6.89 -1.18 7.97
N PHE A 36 6.97 -0.01 7.34
CA PHE A 36 7.33 1.23 8.03
C PHE A 36 6.27 1.66 9.04
N MET A 37 4.98 1.61 8.66
CA MET A 37 3.89 1.90 9.59
C MET A 37 3.90 0.95 10.79
N TYR A 38 4.05 -0.35 10.56
CA TYR A 38 4.01 -1.35 11.62
C TYR A 38 5.18 -1.18 12.60
N SER A 39 6.40 -1.04 12.11
CA SER A 39 7.60 -0.88 12.95
C SER A 39 7.56 0.41 13.79
N TYR A 40 7.12 1.54 13.23
CA TYR A 40 7.06 2.80 13.99
C TYR A 40 5.88 2.85 14.97
N THR A 41 4.74 2.24 14.63
CA THR A 41 3.57 2.17 15.52
C THR A 41 3.80 1.23 16.70
N PHE A 42 4.22 -0.02 16.42
CA PHE A 42 4.22 -1.08 17.42
C PHE A 42 5.60 -1.38 18.00
N THR A 43 6.69 -1.23 17.23
CA THR A 43 8.05 -1.51 17.74
C THR A 43 8.65 -0.30 18.44
N ARG A 44 8.38 0.92 17.97
CA ARG A 44 8.92 2.17 18.57
C ARG A 44 7.93 2.93 19.45
N SER A 45 6.69 2.47 19.57
CA SER A 45 5.60 3.16 20.28
C SER A 45 5.37 4.62 19.82
N GLN A 46 5.83 4.97 18.62
CA GLN A 46 5.70 6.32 18.03
C GLN A 46 4.46 6.36 17.14
N MET A 47 3.29 6.24 17.76
CA MET A 47 1.99 6.17 17.07
C MET A 47 1.75 7.38 16.14
N ALA A 48 2.26 8.57 16.47
CA ALA A 48 2.12 9.75 15.62
C ALA A 48 2.84 9.58 14.26
N ILE A 49 4.06 9.03 14.27
CA ILE A 49 4.82 8.79 13.03
C ILE A 49 4.22 7.61 12.26
N GLY A 50 3.77 6.57 12.98
CA GLY A 50 3.01 5.46 12.42
C GLY A 50 1.75 5.94 11.68
N ALA A 51 0.93 6.78 12.32
CA ALA A 51 -0.28 7.35 11.74
C ALA A 51 0.04 8.24 10.52
N ALA A 52 1.06 9.10 10.59
CA ALA A 52 1.48 9.92 9.46
C ALA A 52 1.87 9.06 8.25
N SER A 53 2.63 7.97 8.48
CA SER A 53 3.01 7.05 7.41
C SER A 53 1.83 6.27 6.81
N ALA A 54 0.82 5.94 7.62
CA ALA A 54 -0.42 5.33 7.16
C ALA A 54 -1.21 6.29 6.24
N VAL A 55 -1.30 7.57 6.60
CA VAL A 55 -1.99 8.58 5.79
C VAL A 55 -1.25 8.84 4.48
N VAL A 56 0.08 8.89 4.49
CA VAL A 56 0.89 9.01 3.25
C VAL A 56 0.67 7.81 2.33
N MET A 57 0.63 6.60 2.90
CA MET A 57 0.33 5.38 2.14
C MET A 57 -1.09 5.39 1.57
N LEU A 58 -2.07 5.83 2.36
CA LEU A 58 -3.45 6.00 1.91
C LEU A 58 -3.51 6.97 0.71
N MET A 59 -2.82 8.11 0.78
CA MET A 59 -2.77 9.07 -0.32
C MET A 59 -2.11 8.49 -1.58
N MET A 60 -1.02 7.73 -1.45
CA MET A 60 -0.36 7.06 -2.57
C MET A 60 -1.27 6.01 -3.23
N VAL A 61 -2.03 5.26 -2.43
CA VAL A 61 -2.97 4.26 -2.95
C VAL A 61 -4.18 4.94 -3.59
N ALA A 62 -4.73 5.97 -2.92
CA ALA A 62 -5.86 6.74 -3.41
C ALA A 62 -5.53 7.47 -4.72
N SER A 63 -4.31 8.00 -4.90
CA SER A 63 -3.90 8.65 -6.15
C SER A 63 -3.89 7.70 -7.35
N ILE A 64 -3.76 6.38 -7.12
CA ILE A 64 -3.84 5.36 -8.18
C ILE A 64 -5.29 4.89 -8.36
N ILE A 65 -6.01 4.64 -7.27
CA ILE A 65 -7.38 4.09 -7.30
C ILE A 65 -8.41 5.12 -7.73
N VAL A 66 -8.35 6.36 -7.22
CA VAL A 66 -9.35 7.40 -7.49
C VAL A 66 -9.46 7.74 -8.99
N PRO A 67 -8.37 8.04 -9.73
CA PRO A 67 -8.49 8.31 -11.15
C PRO A 67 -8.93 7.06 -11.92
N TYR A 68 -8.51 5.87 -11.50
CA TYR A 68 -8.93 4.62 -12.11
C TYR A 68 -10.44 4.38 -11.95
N LEU A 69 -10.96 4.51 -10.73
CA LEU A 69 -12.38 4.39 -10.43
C LEU A 69 -13.20 5.42 -11.20
N TYR A 70 -12.69 6.66 -11.32
CA TYR A 70 -13.35 7.69 -12.11
C TYR A 70 -13.34 7.35 -13.60
N SER A 71 -12.23 6.82 -14.13
CA SER A 71 -12.12 6.42 -15.55
C SER A 71 -12.97 5.19 -15.88
N GLU A 72 -13.13 4.26 -14.95
CA GLU A 72 -13.96 3.06 -15.16
C GLU A 72 -15.45 3.42 -15.07
N LEU A 73 -15.85 4.24 -14.09
CA LEU A 73 -17.21 4.80 -14.01
C LEU A 73 -17.56 5.71 -15.20
N SER A 74 -16.59 6.44 -15.77
CA SER A 74 -16.83 7.24 -16.97
C SER A 74 -16.90 6.38 -18.24
N THR A 75 -16.12 5.30 -18.32
CA THR A 75 -16.18 4.34 -19.42
C THR A 75 -17.54 3.63 -19.48
N GLU A 76 -18.15 3.37 -18.31
CA GLU A 76 -19.49 2.77 -18.22
C GLU A 76 -20.63 3.73 -18.64
N ARG A 77 -20.36 5.05 -18.69
CA ARG A 77 -21.32 6.07 -19.16
C ARG A 77 -21.30 6.26 -20.69
N GLU A 78 -20.26 5.74 -21.36
CA GLU A 78 -20.09 5.80 -22.82
C GLU A 78 -20.51 4.50 -23.54
N GLN A 79 -21.00 3.48 -22.81
CA GLN A 79 -21.63 2.28 -23.37
C GLN A 79 -23.16 2.35 -23.38
#